data_AF-A0A4Y2BET1-F1
#
_entry.id   AF-A0A4Y2BET1-F1
#
_cell.length_a   1.000
_cell.length_b   1.000
_cell.length_c   1.000
_cell.angle_alpha   90.00
_cell.angle_beta   90.00
_cell.angle_gamma   90.00
#
_symmetry.space_group_name_H-M   'P 1'
#
loop_
_entity.id
_entity.type
_entity.pdbx_description
1 polymer ?
#
loop_
_entity_poly.entity_id
_entity_poly.type
_entity_poly.pdbx_seq_one_letter_code
_entity_poly.pdbx_strand_id
1 'polypeptide(L)'
;MGVVNRQTMVIAMLLGKTHEKRNFWIKKFEALESPRASYAEKAGLHRSRSRSGKREQGAVALIYPKAECEKGVVKNKLQSVIDPAKIKVDIRSVRNLNKGSVVIECASEQEIQRLKEEIEKNEVTKDEMEFKRPKKFNPKIIIYNVEDDLKVEEAIHMIKEQNELKEGEINHEYIMKT
;
A
#
# COMPACT_ATOMS: atom_id res chain seq x y z
N MET A 1 -58.18 27.32 30.81
CA MET A 1 -57.54 26.05 30.38
C MET A 1 -57.20 25.19 31.59
N GLY A 2 -57.86 24.04 31.72
CA GLY A 2 -57.78 23.16 32.89
C GLY A 2 -56.40 22.56 33.11
N VAL A 3 -56.07 22.27 34.38
CA VAL A 3 -54.77 21.72 34.83
C VAL A 3 -54.42 20.42 34.09
N VAL A 4 -55.44 19.61 33.77
CA VAL A 4 -55.30 18.34 33.03
C VAL A 4 -54.75 18.53 31.60
N ASN A 5 -55.17 19.59 30.89
CA ASN A 5 -54.65 19.88 29.54
C ASN A 5 -53.18 20.32 29.57
N ARG A 6 -52.76 20.97 30.65
CA ARG A 6 -51.35 21.34 30.84
C ARG A 6 -50.48 20.12 31.16
N GLN A 7 -50.97 19.21 32.00
CA GLN A 7 -50.25 17.98 32.34
C GLN A 7 -50.08 17.06 31.12
N THR A 8 -51.14 16.88 30.32
CA THR A 8 -51.10 16.06 29.09
C THR A 8 -50.11 16.61 28.05
N MET A 9 -50.03 17.93 27.87
CA MET A 9 -49.02 18.55 27.00
C MET A 9 -47.58 18.32 27.49
N VAL A 10 -47.33 18.43 28.80
CA VAL A 10 -46.00 18.20 29.37
C VAL A 10 -45.55 16.74 29.21
N ILE A 11 -46.47 15.79 29.41
CA ILE A 11 -46.21 14.36 29.21
C ILE A 11 -45.87 14.07 27.74
N ALA A 12 -46.62 14.63 26.80
CA ALA A 12 -46.34 14.47 25.36
C ALA A 12 -44.96 15.04 24.97
N MET A 13 -44.58 16.21 25.51
CA MET A 13 -43.26 16.79 25.28
C MET A 13 -42.12 15.95 25.88
N LEU A 14 -42.30 15.40 27.08
CA LEU A 14 -41.32 14.53 27.71
C LEU A 14 -41.15 13.23 26.94
N LEU A 15 -42.26 12.61 26.51
CA LEU A 15 -42.26 11.41 25.67
C LEU A 15 -41.50 11.66 24.36
N GLY A 16 -41.78 12.75 23.65
CA GLY A 16 -41.04 13.14 22.44
C GLY A 16 -39.53 13.23 22.68
N LYS A 17 -39.10 13.93 23.73
CA LYS A 17 -37.68 14.07 24.09
C LYS A 17 -37.03 12.73 24.45
N THR A 18 -37.76 11.81 25.08
CA THR A 18 -37.24 10.47 25.40
C THR A 18 -37.10 9.58 24.16
N HIS A 19 -38.04 9.67 23.22
CA HIS A 19 -37.97 8.96 21.94
C HIS A 19 -36.80 9.45 21.08
N GLU A 20 -36.58 10.77 21.00
CA GLU A 20 -35.42 11.34 20.29
C GLU A 20 -34.09 10.86 20.87
N LYS A 21 -33.96 10.88 22.20
CA LYS A 21 -32.76 10.36 22.89
C LYS A 21 -32.55 8.86 22.61
N ARG A 22 -33.62 8.06 22.65
CA ARG A 22 -33.54 6.61 22.38
C ARG A 22 -33.09 6.35 20.94
N ASN A 23 -33.68 7.05 19.97
CA ASN A 23 -33.30 6.94 18.56
C ASN A 23 -31.86 7.38 18.30
N PHE A 24 -31.40 8.42 19.00
CA PHE A 24 -30.00 8.84 18.95
C PHE A 24 -29.05 7.74 19.42
N TRP A 25 -29.36 7.09 20.54
CA TRP A 25 -28.55 5.98 21.05
C TRP A 25 -28.58 4.77 20.11
N ILE A 26 -29.75 4.38 19.59
CA ILE A 26 -29.88 3.27 18.63
C ILE A 26 -29.01 3.52 17.39
N LYS A 27 -29.11 4.71 16.77
CA LYS A 27 -28.25 5.07 15.63
C LYS A 27 -26.77 5.02 15.95
N LYS A 28 -26.38 5.43 17.17
CA LYS A 28 -24.98 5.40 17.59
C LYS A 28 -24.47 3.97 17.77
N PHE A 29 -25.29 3.07 18.31
CA PHE A 29 -24.96 1.65 18.43
C PHE A 29 -24.90 0.96 17.05
N GLU A 30 -25.86 1.23 16.18
CA GLU A 30 -25.89 0.70 14.81
C GLU A 30 -24.66 1.13 13.99
N ALA A 31 -24.20 2.38 14.16
CA ALA A 31 -22.96 2.87 13.55
C ALA A 31 -21.67 2.25 14.15
N LEU A 32 -21.74 1.69 15.36
CA LEU A 32 -20.63 0.96 15.98
C LEU A 32 -20.57 -0.50 15.51
N GLU A 33 -21.73 -1.11 15.27
CA GLU A 33 -21.86 -2.48 14.76
C GLU A 33 -21.68 -2.59 13.24
N SER A 34 -21.95 -1.52 12.49
CA SER A 34 -21.68 -1.51 11.05
C SER A 34 -20.18 -1.74 10.79
N PRO A 35 -19.82 -2.58 9.81
CA PRO A 35 -18.43 -2.88 9.50
C PRO A 35 -17.70 -1.58 9.19
N ARG A 36 -16.80 -1.18 10.09
CA ARG A 36 -15.98 0.01 9.89
C ARG A 36 -15.05 -0.28 8.73
N ALA A 37 -15.10 0.58 7.72
CA ALA A 37 -14.14 0.52 6.62
C ALA A 37 -12.71 0.47 7.19
N SER A 38 -11.94 -0.50 6.71
CA SER A 38 -10.57 -0.74 7.15
C SER A 38 -9.73 0.51 6.96
N TYR A 39 -8.68 0.66 7.77
CA TYR A 39 -7.71 1.76 7.59
C TYR A 39 -7.17 1.81 6.14
N ALA A 40 -6.94 0.64 5.53
CA ALA A 40 -6.50 0.51 4.15
C ALA A 40 -7.51 1.10 3.15
N GLU A 41 -8.81 0.90 3.37
CA GLU A 41 -9.88 1.42 2.52
C GLU A 41 -9.99 2.95 2.62
N LYS A 42 -9.89 3.49 3.85
CA LYS A 42 -9.91 4.95 4.07
C LYS A 42 -8.67 5.64 3.51
N ALA A 43 -7.51 5.01 3.58
CA ALA A 43 -6.27 5.51 2.98
C ALA A 43 -6.34 5.52 1.43
N GLY A 44 -7.13 4.63 0.82
CA GLY A 44 -7.35 4.57 -0.62
C GLY A 44 -8.19 5.73 -1.18
N LEU A 45 -9.15 6.24 -0.41
CA LEU A 45 -10.07 7.32 -0.84
C LEU A 45 -9.36 8.66 -1.13
N HIS A 46 -8.29 8.97 -0.39
CA HIS A 46 -7.48 10.17 -0.61
C HIS A 46 -6.60 10.12 -1.87
N ARG A 47 -6.48 8.95 -2.53
CA ARG A 47 -5.74 8.81 -3.81
C ARG A 47 -6.60 9.11 -5.05
N SER A 48 -7.80 9.67 -4.86
CA SER A 48 -8.74 10.01 -5.94
C SER A 48 -8.33 11.28 -6.74
N ARG A 49 -7.10 11.29 -7.27
CA ARG A 49 -6.73 12.15 -8.39
C ARG A 49 -6.11 11.29 -9.48
N SER A 50 -6.99 10.74 -10.33
CA SER A 50 -6.82 10.37 -11.76
C SER A 50 -7.60 9.09 -12.07
N ARG A 51 -8.61 9.20 -12.93
CA ARG A 51 -9.34 8.06 -13.55
C ARG A 51 -8.46 7.30 -14.56
N SER A 52 -7.24 6.91 -14.19
CA SER A 52 -6.57 5.83 -14.89
C SER A 52 -7.14 4.53 -14.33
N GLY A 53 -7.79 3.69 -15.15
CA GLY A 53 -8.15 2.34 -14.72
C GLY A 53 -6.94 1.63 -14.10
N LYS A 54 -7.17 0.62 -13.26
CA LYS A 54 -6.10 -0.23 -12.73
C LYS A 54 -5.30 -0.77 -13.93
N ARG A 55 -4.13 -0.18 -14.19
CA ARG A 55 -3.22 -0.67 -15.24
C ARG A 55 -2.68 -2.01 -14.77
N GLU A 56 -2.60 -2.97 -15.66
CA GLU A 56 -1.86 -4.20 -15.39
C GLU A 56 -0.43 -3.82 -15.02
N GLN A 57 0.00 -4.24 -13.83
CA GLN A 57 1.35 -3.96 -13.35
C GLN A 57 2.33 -4.71 -14.25
N GLY A 58 3.20 -3.97 -14.94
CA GLY A 58 4.25 -4.56 -15.75
C GLY A 58 5.37 -5.14 -14.88
N ALA A 59 6.27 -5.89 -15.51
CA ALA A 59 7.51 -6.28 -14.86
C ALA A 59 8.40 -5.04 -14.68
N VAL A 60 9.11 -4.95 -13.55
CA VAL A 60 9.91 -3.76 -13.21
C VAL A 60 11.40 -4.07 -13.12
N ALA A 61 12.22 -3.20 -13.73
CA ALA A 61 13.67 -3.19 -13.69
C ALA A 61 14.19 -1.93 -12.98
N LEU A 62 15.22 -2.09 -12.15
CA LEU A 62 15.93 -1.01 -11.48
C LEU A 62 17.34 -0.90 -12.04
N ILE A 63 17.74 0.31 -12.41
CA ILE A 63 19.09 0.60 -12.91
C ILE A 63 19.72 1.63 -11.98
N TYR A 64 20.83 1.24 -11.36
CA TYR A 64 21.60 2.06 -10.46
C TYR A 64 22.91 2.47 -11.12
N PRO A 65 23.31 3.74 -11.09
CA PRO A 65 24.67 4.09 -11.46
C PRO A 65 25.64 3.64 -10.35
N LYS A 66 26.85 3.19 -10.72
CA LYS A 66 27.88 2.83 -9.73
C LYS A 66 28.46 4.06 -9.03
N ALA A 67 28.51 5.20 -9.72
CA ALA A 67 28.84 6.50 -9.14
C ALA A 67 27.55 7.33 -9.00
N GLU A 68 27.36 8.00 -7.86
CA GLU A 68 26.19 8.87 -7.67
C GLU A 68 26.17 9.97 -8.74
N CYS A 69 25.04 10.09 -9.43
CA CYS A 69 24.85 11.03 -10.53
C CYS A 69 23.59 11.87 -10.32
N GLU A 70 23.51 12.99 -11.03
CA GLU A 70 22.30 13.81 -11.07
C GLU A 70 21.12 13.08 -11.74
N LYS A 71 19.91 13.54 -11.42
CA LYS A 71 18.68 12.96 -11.95
C LYS A 71 18.61 13.17 -13.47
N GLY A 72 18.39 12.09 -14.20
CA GLY A 72 18.18 12.13 -15.66
C GLY A 72 19.42 11.84 -16.51
N VAL A 73 20.63 11.94 -15.96
CA VAL A 73 21.88 11.62 -16.69
C VAL A 73 21.86 10.17 -17.17
N VAL A 74 21.56 9.23 -16.28
CA VAL A 74 21.46 7.79 -16.58
C VAL A 74 20.35 7.52 -17.60
N LYS A 75 19.21 8.21 -17.49
CA LYS A 75 18.10 8.07 -18.43
C LYS A 75 18.50 8.48 -19.84
N ASN A 76 19.18 9.63 -19.98
CA ASN A 76 19.62 10.14 -21.27
C ASN A 76 20.66 9.20 -21.91
N LYS A 77 21.61 8.70 -21.10
CA LYS A 77 22.60 7.71 -21.55
C LYS A 77 21.92 6.42 -22.04
N LEU A 78 20.96 5.89 -21.29
CA LEU A 78 20.22 4.69 -21.69
C LEU A 78 19.44 4.91 -22.99
N GLN A 79 18.82 6.09 -23.17
CA GLN A 79 18.12 6.43 -24.41
C GLN A 79 19.05 6.55 -25.62
N SER A 80 20.30 7.00 -25.43
CA SER A 80 21.28 7.09 -26.53
C SER A 80 21.88 5.74 -26.93
N VAL A 81 21.97 4.81 -25.98
CA VAL A 81 22.66 3.53 -26.18
C VAL A 81 21.69 2.42 -26.60
N ILE A 82 20.45 2.47 -26.10
CA ILE A 82 19.49 1.36 -26.20
C ILE A 82 18.31 1.77 -27.07
N ASP A 83 18.17 1.09 -28.22
CA ASP A 83 17.01 1.22 -29.09
C ASP A 83 15.95 0.15 -28.74
N PRO A 84 14.80 0.52 -28.16
CA PRO A 84 13.78 -0.44 -27.74
C PRO A 84 13.16 -1.23 -28.90
N ALA A 85 13.11 -0.63 -30.10
CA ALA A 85 12.60 -1.27 -31.31
C ALA A 85 13.49 -2.43 -31.78
N LYS A 86 14.82 -2.32 -31.63
CA LYS A 86 15.77 -3.38 -32.04
C LYS A 86 15.69 -4.60 -31.13
N ILE A 87 15.47 -4.36 -29.83
CA ILE A 87 15.45 -5.39 -28.78
C ILE A 87 14.05 -6.04 -28.67
N LYS A 88 13.03 -5.45 -29.34
CA LYS A 88 11.61 -5.84 -29.26
C LYS A 88 11.14 -5.86 -27.80
N VAL A 89 11.35 -4.74 -27.10
CA VAL A 89 10.91 -4.53 -25.71
C VAL A 89 9.84 -3.46 -25.69
N ASP A 90 8.72 -3.73 -25.01
CA ASP A 90 7.64 -2.76 -24.84
C ASP A 90 7.82 -2.01 -23.52
N ILE A 91 8.34 -0.78 -23.61
CA ILE A 91 8.57 0.08 -22.45
C ILE A 91 7.28 0.84 -22.11
N ARG A 92 6.64 0.46 -21.01
CA ARG A 92 5.41 1.10 -20.51
C ARG A 92 5.68 2.41 -19.80
N SER A 93 6.75 2.47 -19.00
CA SER A 93 7.07 3.64 -18.19
C SER A 93 8.55 3.70 -17.84
N VAL A 94 9.10 4.92 -17.79
CA VAL A 94 10.45 5.20 -17.28
C VAL A 94 10.36 6.29 -16.22
N ARG A 95 10.83 6.02 -15.00
CA ARG A 95 10.78 6.93 -13.86
C ARG A 95 12.18 7.17 -13.29
N ASN A 96 12.49 8.42 -12.95
CA ASN A 96 13.74 8.78 -12.30
C ASN A 96 13.58 8.65 -10.78
N LEU A 97 14.56 8.05 -10.12
CA LEU A 97 14.68 7.95 -8.67
C LEU A 97 15.77 8.90 -8.15
N ASN A 98 15.97 8.87 -6.84
CA ASN A 98 17.07 9.59 -6.20
C ASN A 98 18.43 8.96 -6.58
N LYS A 99 19.51 9.73 -6.39
CA LYS A 99 20.89 9.29 -6.71
C LYS A 99 21.09 8.86 -8.17
N GLY A 100 20.36 9.50 -9.09
CA GLY A 100 20.47 9.23 -10.52
C GLY A 100 19.94 7.86 -10.97
N SER A 101 19.31 7.08 -10.09
CA SER A 101 18.79 5.75 -10.46
C SER A 101 17.52 5.85 -11.32
N VAL A 102 17.26 4.83 -12.12
CA VAL A 102 16.13 4.81 -13.07
C VAL A 102 15.34 3.52 -12.91
N VAL A 103 14.02 3.63 -12.96
CA VAL A 103 13.06 2.52 -12.96
C VAL A 103 12.48 2.40 -14.36
N ILE A 104 12.54 1.20 -14.93
CA ILE A 104 11.93 0.89 -16.22
C ILE A 104 10.87 -0.18 -16.01
N GLU A 105 9.67 0.06 -16.51
CA GLU A 105 8.55 -0.87 -16.49
C GLU A 105 8.32 -1.42 -17.90
N CYS A 106 8.40 -2.75 -18.03
CA CYS A 106 8.19 -3.48 -19.28
C CYS A 106 6.92 -4.34 -19.20
N ALA A 107 6.45 -4.85 -20.34
CA ALA A 107 5.26 -5.68 -20.37
C ALA A 107 5.49 -7.08 -19.76
N SER A 108 6.67 -7.67 -19.95
CA SER A 108 6.99 -9.03 -19.49
C SER A 108 8.36 -9.16 -18.81
N GLU A 109 8.55 -10.21 -18.01
CA GLU A 109 9.86 -10.49 -17.39
C GLU A 109 10.93 -10.93 -18.41
N GLN A 110 10.51 -11.52 -19.53
CA GLN A 110 11.44 -11.91 -20.61
C GLN A 110 12.06 -10.68 -21.28
N GLU A 111 11.26 -9.63 -21.47
CA GLU A 111 11.75 -8.34 -21.99
C GLU A 111 12.77 -7.68 -21.05
N ILE A 112 12.57 -7.80 -19.73
CA ILE A 112 13.55 -7.34 -18.74
C ILE A 112 14.87 -8.08 -18.88
N GLN A 113 14.82 -9.39 -19.13
CA GLN A 113 16.03 -10.19 -19.29
C GLN A 113 16.81 -9.77 -20.55
N ARG A 114 16.11 -9.52 -21.67
CA ARG A 114 16.75 -8.98 -22.88
C ARG A 114 17.34 -7.59 -22.66
N LEU A 115 16.64 -6.73 -21.92
CA LEU A 115 17.14 -5.40 -21.56
C LEU A 115 18.40 -5.49 -20.70
N LYS A 116 18.43 -6.43 -19.74
CA LYS A 116 19.63 -6.70 -18.93
C LYS A 116 20.81 -7.14 -19.80
N GLU A 117 20.59 -8.09 -20.70
CA GLU A 117 21.64 -8.59 -21.60
C GLU A 117 22.21 -7.46 -22.48
N GLU A 118 21.37 -6.56 -22.97
CA GLU A 118 21.84 -5.45 -23.81
C GLU A 118 22.65 -4.40 -23.01
N ILE A 119 22.27 -4.14 -21.76
CA ILE A 119 23.03 -3.27 -20.85
C ILE A 119 24.40 -3.90 -20.53
N GLU A 120 24.46 -5.22 -20.38
CA GLU A 120 25.69 -5.96 -20.07
C GLU A 120 26.61 -6.17 -21.29
N LYS A 121 26.06 -6.21 -22.51
CA LYS A 121 26.85 -6.31 -23.75
C LYS A 121 27.66 -5.04 -24.06
N ASN A 122 27.11 -3.87 -23.71
CA ASN A 122 27.75 -2.59 -23.96
C ASN A 122 28.78 -2.29 -22.87
N GLU A 123 30.06 -2.20 -23.22
CA GLU A 123 31.18 -1.99 -22.28
C GLU A 123 30.99 -0.70 -21.46
N VAL A 124 30.54 0.39 -22.10
CA VAL A 124 30.31 1.70 -21.46
C VAL A 124 29.23 1.61 -20.36
N THR A 125 28.13 0.90 -20.61
CA THR A 125 27.03 0.81 -19.65
C THR A 125 27.27 -0.25 -18.57
N LYS A 126 28.02 -1.31 -18.90
CA LYS A 126 28.39 -2.37 -17.94
C LYS A 126 29.29 -1.85 -16.82
N ASP A 127 30.20 -0.95 -17.16
CA ASP A 127 31.13 -0.39 -16.17
C ASP A 127 30.50 0.71 -15.33
N GLU A 128 29.57 1.50 -15.89
CA GLU A 128 28.94 2.61 -15.18
C GLU A 128 27.65 2.26 -14.43
N MET A 129 26.93 1.21 -14.85
CA MET A 129 25.58 0.93 -14.38
C MET A 129 25.43 -0.50 -13.86
N GLU A 130 24.58 -0.67 -12.85
CA GLU A 130 24.22 -1.93 -12.24
C GLU A 130 22.72 -2.18 -12.43
N PHE A 131 22.40 -3.30 -13.07
CA PHE A 131 21.03 -3.75 -13.24
C PHE A 131 20.58 -4.57 -12.01
N LYS A 132 19.47 -4.17 -11.37
CA LYS A 132 18.83 -4.89 -10.26
C LYS A 132 17.36 -5.18 -10.54
N ARG A 133 16.92 -6.36 -10.13
CA ARG A 133 15.50 -6.69 -10.06
C ARG A 133 14.95 -6.30 -8.68
N PRO A 134 13.73 -5.73 -8.58
CA PRO A 134 13.05 -5.59 -7.31
C PRO A 134 12.90 -6.97 -6.66
N LYS A 135 13.39 -7.10 -5.43
CA LYS A 135 13.22 -8.32 -4.64
C LYS A 135 12.16 -8.07 -3.58
N LYS A 136 11.33 -9.07 -3.31
CA LYS A 136 10.48 -9.06 -2.13
C LYS A 136 11.38 -9.03 -0.89
N PHE A 137 11.01 -8.22 0.09
CA PHE A 137 11.70 -8.11 1.36
C PHE A 137 10.85 -8.76 2.44
N ASN A 138 11.47 -9.46 3.39
CA ASN A 138 10.82 -10.03 4.55
C ASN A 138 10.99 -9.05 5.73
N PRO A 139 10.00 -8.19 6.02
CA PRO A 139 10.12 -7.21 7.08
C PRO A 139 10.15 -7.86 8.47
N LYS A 140 11.00 -7.33 9.35
CA LYS A 140 10.92 -7.58 10.79
C LYS A 140 10.03 -6.51 11.40
N ILE A 141 8.97 -6.93 12.09
CA ILE A 141 7.97 -6.05 12.67
C ILE A 141 8.01 -6.21 14.20
N ILE A 142 7.95 -5.10 14.92
CA ILE A 142 7.81 -5.07 16.38
C ILE A 142 6.49 -4.38 16.69
N ILE A 143 5.66 -5.04 17.51
CA ILE A 143 4.37 -4.50 17.97
C ILE A 143 4.54 -4.14 19.44
N TYR A 144 4.29 -2.87 19.77
CA TYR A 144 4.35 -2.34 21.13
C TYR A 144 2.96 -2.26 21.74
N ASN A 145 2.90 -2.17 23.08
CA ASN A 145 1.65 -1.99 23.83
C ASN A 145 0.64 -3.12 23.57
N VAL A 146 1.13 -4.35 23.61
CA VAL A 146 0.32 -5.57 23.56
C VAL A 146 -0.04 -5.96 24.98
N GLU A 147 -1.29 -6.34 25.23
CA GLU A 147 -1.73 -6.83 26.53
C GLU A 147 -0.98 -8.10 26.92
N ASP A 148 -0.56 -8.22 28.19
CA ASP A 148 0.24 -9.36 28.68
C ASP A 148 -0.52 -10.70 28.58
N ASP A 149 -1.85 -10.64 28.56
CA ASP A 149 -2.74 -11.80 28.48
C ASP A 149 -2.85 -12.37 27.05
N LEU A 150 -2.38 -11.63 26.03
CA LEU A 150 -2.51 -12.05 24.64
C LEU A 150 -1.56 -13.21 24.32
N LYS A 151 -2.13 -14.36 23.94
CA LYS A 151 -1.33 -15.49 23.49
C LYS A 151 -0.73 -15.21 22.11
N VAL A 152 0.53 -15.62 21.94
CA VAL A 152 1.29 -15.45 20.69
C VAL A 152 0.58 -16.11 19.50
N GLU A 153 0.01 -17.31 19.71
CA GLU A 153 -0.69 -18.05 18.65
C GLU A 153 -1.95 -17.33 18.18
N GLU A 154 -2.72 -16.79 19.12
CA GLU A 154 -3.92 -15.99 18.85
C GLU A 154 -3.55 -14.68 18.13
N ALA A 155 -2.47 -14.02 18.55
CA ALA A 155 -1.94 -12.83 17.88
C ALA A 155 -1.51 -13.11 16.44
N ILE A 156 -0.78 -14.20 16.20
CA ILE A 156 -0.35 -14.60 14.85
C ILE A 156 -1.57 -14.92 13.99
N HIS A 157 -2.57 -15.61 14.53
CA HIS A 157 -3.81 -15.91 13.81
C HIS A 157 -4.53 -14.62 13.37
N MET A 158 -4.72 -13.66 14.28
CA MET A 158 -5.36 -12.38 13.96
C MET A 158 -4.60 -11.60 12.88
N ILE A 159 -3.27 -11.56 12.94
CA ILE A 159 -2.45 -10.88 11.93
C ILE A 159 -2.58 -11.56 10.57
N LYS A 160 -2.61 -12.89 10.53
CA LYS A 160 -2.81 -13.66 9.29
C LYS A 160 -4.17 -13.39 8.67
N GLU A 161 -5.23 -13.47 9.48
CA GLU A 161 -6.60 -13.27 9.03
C GLU A 161 -6.83 -11.85 8.50
N GLN A 162 -6.31 -10.83 9.18
CA GLN A 162 -6.42 -9.44 8.76
C GLN A 162 -5.73 -9.16 7.40
N ASN A 163 -4.64 -9.85 7.10
CA ASN A 163 -3.79 -9.57 5.93
C ASN A 163 -3.89 -10.65 4.83
N GLU A 164 -4.77 -11.64 4.99
CA GLU A 164 -4.93 -12.77 4.05
C GLU A 164 -3.61 -13.51 3.77
N LEU A 165 -2.73 -13.63 4.78
CA LEU A 165 -1.41 -14.25 4.65
C LEU A 165 -1.50 -15.78 4.70
N LYS A 166 -0.62 -16.48 3.98
CA LYS A 166 -0.59 -17.96 3.98
C LYS A 166 0.06 -18.52 5.25
N GLU A 167 -0.28 -19.76 5.59
CA GLU A 167 0.38 -20.47 6.69
C GLU A 167 1.88 -20.64 6.41
N GLY A 168 2.72 -20.28 7.39
CA GLY A 168 4.19 -20.34 7.30
C GLY A 168 4.92 -19.04 6.94
N GLU A 169 4.20 -17.94 6.69
CA GLU A 169 4.82 -16.66 6.27
C GLU A 169 5.28 -15.76 7.44
N ILE A 170 4.95 -16.12 8.69
CA ILE A 170 5.30 -15.34 9.88
C ILE A 170 6.09 -16.21 10.84
N ASN A 171 7.34 -15.81 11.10
CA ASN A 171 8.17 -16.36 12.16
C ASN A 171 8.21 -15.40 13.35
N HIS A 172 7.94 -15.90 14.55
CA HIS A 172 8.07 -15.13 15.78
C HIS A 172 9.46 -15.35 16.39
N GLU A 173 10.20 -14.27 16.66
CA GLU A 173 11.55 -14.35 17.25
C GLU A 173 11.59 -14.05 18.75
N TYR A 174 10.81 -13.10 19.28
CA TYR A 174 11.02 -12.65 20.66
C TYR A 174 9.86 -11.89 21.30
N ILE A 175 9.59 -12.16 22.58
CA ILE A 175 8.73 -11.34 23.45
C ILE A 175 9.64 -10.63 24.45
N MET A 176 9.64 -9.30 24.41
CA MET A 176 10.30 -8.50 25.44
C MET A 176 9.25 -8.11 26.48
N LYS A 177 9.29 -8.77 27.65
CA LYS A 177 8.50 -8.34 28.81
C LYS A 177 9.27 -7.20 29.49
N THR A 178 8.60 -6.08 29.74
CA THR A 178 9.14 -4.95 30.50
C THR A 178 8.67 -5.05 31.94
#